data_AF-A0A7C0YZV9-F1
#
_entry.id   AF-A0A7C0YZV9-F1
#
_cell.length_a   1.000
_cell.length_b   1.000
_cell.length_c   1.000
_cell.angle_alpha   90.00
_cell.angle_beta   90.00
_cell.angle_gamma   90.00
#
_symmetry.space_group_name_H-M   'P 1'
#
loop_
_entity.id
_entity.type
_entity.pdbx_description
1 polymer ?
#
loop_
_entity_poly.entity_id
_entity_poly.type
_entity_poly.pdbx_seq_one_letter_code
_entity_poly.pdbx_strand_id
1 'polypeptide(L)' 'MPKGYKGMAGCYVGKSQTIHVRSRETLYDPRVILHEFYHHLRSVTDAHGGIEKKANEFAENFLKAYLRRFRG' A
#
# COMPACT_ATOMS: atom_id res chain seq x y z
N MET A 1 0.08 -12.61 8.59
CA MET A 1 1.24 -12.14 7.80
C MET A 1 1.93 -13.32 7.13
N PRO A 2 2.22 -13.25 5.82
CA PRO A 2 2.93 -14.31 5.09
C PRO A 2 4.33 -14.56 5.63
N LYS A 3 4.85 -15.77 5.44
CA LYS A 3 6.19 -16.18 5.90
C LYS A 3 7.25 -15.35 5.18
N GLY A 4 8.02 -14.56 5.92
CA GLY A 4 9.03 -13.62 5.38
C GLY A 4 8.76 -12.14 5.69
N TYR A 5 7.54 -11.79 6.12
CA TYR A 5 7.14 -10.40 6.36
C TYR A 5 7.21 -9.97 7.83
N LYS A 6 8.16 -10.53 8.59
CA LYS A 6 8.35 -10.21 10.01
C LYS A 6 8.81 -8.75 10.13
N GLY A 7 8.03 -7.91 10.79
CA GLY A 7 8.40 -6.50 11.02
C GLY A 7 7.70 -5.47 10.14
N MET A 8 6.91 -5.88 9.13
CA MET A 8 6.11 -4.95 8.30
C MET A 8 4.68 -4.74 8.81
N ALA A 9 4.11 -3.55 8.53
CA ALA A 9 2.74 -3.18 8.89
C ALA A 9 1.73 -3.81 7.90
N GLY A 10 2.04 -3.75 6.61
CA GLY A 10 1.29 -4.35 5.51
C GLY A 10 2.18 -5.21 4.61
N CYS A 11 1.55 -5.96 3.71
CA CYS A 11 2.19 -6.62 2.59
C CYS A 11 1.16 -7.01 1.53
N TYR A 12 1.41 -6.62 0.28
CA TYR A 12 0.76 -7.17 -0.88
C TYR A 12 1.43 -8.48 -1.34
N VAL A 13 0.62 -9.52 -1.51
CA VAL A 13 1.04 -10.81 -2.07
C VAL A 13 0.48 -10.95 -3.49
N GLY A 14 1.36 -10.86 -4.49
CA GLY A 14 0.97 -10.95 -5.90
C GLY A 14 0.27 -12.25 -6.27
N LYS A 15 0.71 -13.39 -5.71
CA LYS A 15 0.14 -14.72 -6.01
C LYS A 15 -1.34 -14.83 -5.66
N SER A 16 -1.77 -14.23 -4.56
CA SER A 16 -3.17 -14.26 -4.10
C SER A 16 -3.90 -12.95 -4.32
N GLN A 17 -3.22 -11.96 -4.91
CA GLN A 17 -3.72 -10.59 -5.09
C GLN A 17 -4.32 -10.00 -3.79
N THR A 18 -3.68 -10.31 -2.66
CA THR A 18 -4.21 -10.00 -1.33
C THR A 18 -3.29 -9.02 -0.60
N ILE A 19 -3.89 -8.00 0.02
CA ILE A 19 -3.20 -7.16 1.00
C ILE A 19 -3.38 -7.80 2.39
N HIS A 20 -2.27 -8.16 3.01
CA HIS A 20 -2.24 -8.61 4.40
C HIS A 20 -1.80 -7.45 5.28
N VAL A 21 -2.55 -7.22 6.36
CA VAL A 21 -2.18 -6.27 7.42
C VAL A 21 -1.81 -7.01 8.70
N ARG A 22 -0.95 -6.40 9.52
CA ARG A 22 -0.46 -7.04 10.74
C ARG A 22 -1.57 -7.20 11.77
N SER A 23 -2.40 -6.18 11.89
CA SER A 23 -3.47 -6.11 12.87
C SER A 23 -4.66 -5.34 12.33
N ARG A 24 -5.77 -5.39 13.07
CA ARG A 24 -6.98 -4.65 12.72
C ARG A 24 -6.74 -3.14 12.76
N GLU A 25 -5.88 -2.66 13.64
CA GLU A 25 -5.52 -1.24 13.75
C GLU A 25 -4.81 -0.76 12.49
N THR A 26 -3.92 -1.59 11.94
CA THR A 26 -3.24 -1.28 10.67
C THR A 26 -4.20 -1.22 9.48
N LEU A 27 -5.31 -1.96 9.51
CA LEU A 27 -6.34 -1.88 8.47
C LEU A 27 -6.94 -0.47 8.37
N TYR A 28 -6.99 0.26 9.49
CA TYR A 28 -7.52 1.61 9.55
C TYR A 28 -6.52 2.69 9.16
N ASP A 29 -5.24 2.34 8.92
CA ASP A 29 -4.24 3.28 8.43
C ASP A 29 -4.30 3.34 6.89
N PRO A 30 -4.84 4.43 6.29
CA PRO A 30 -4.97 4.52 4.85
C PRO A 30 -3.61 4.60 4.15
N ARG A 31 -2.53 5.03 4.82
CA ARG A 31 -1.20 5.07 4.21
C ARG A 31 -0.70 3.66 3.90
N VAL A 32 -0.88 2.74 4.84
CA VAL A 32 -0.48 1.33 4.67
C VAL A 32 -1.30 0.69 3.56
N ILE A 33 -2.61 0.90 3.53
CA ILE A 33 -3.47 0.33 2.48
C ILE A 33 -3.11 0.88 1.09
N LEU A 34 -2.89 2.19 0.97
CA LEU A 34 -2.50 2.81 -0.30
C LEU A 34 -1.10 2.38 -0.74
N HIS A 35 -0.18 2.18 0.20
CA HIS A 35 1.16 1.65 -0.07
C HIS A 35 1.06 0.23 -0.68
N GLU A 36 0.34 -0.68 -0.04
CA GLU A 36 0.20 -2.04 -0.56
C GLU A 36 -0.62 -2.11 -1.85
N PHE A 37 -1.61 -1.21 -1.99
CA PHE A 37 -2.36 -1.07 -3.23
C PHE A 37 -1.49 -0.59 -4.40
N TYR A 38 -0.51 0.28 -4.15
CA TYR A 38 0.48 0.65 -5.17
C TYR A 38 1.29 -0.56 -5.65
N HIS A 39 1.70 -1.45 -4.74
CA HIS A 39 2.40 -2.69 -5.13
C HIS A 39 1.52 -3.60 -5.99
N HIS A 40 0.21 -3.65 -5.72
CA HIS A 40 -0.74 -4.32 -6.61
C HIS A 40 -0.75 -3.71 -8.01
N LEU A 41 -0.93 -2.39 -8.13
CA LEU A 41 -0.94 -1.69 -9.42
C LEU A 41 0.34 -1.97 -10.22
N ARG A 42 1.51 -1.92 -9.57
CA ARG A 42 2.79 -2.19 -10.23
C ARG A 42 2.92 -3.63 -10.70
N SER A 43 2.39 -4.58 -9.92
CA SER A 43 2.40 -5.99 -10.29
C SER A 43 1.55 -6.31 -11.52
N VAL A 44 0.52 -5.50 -11.82
CA VAL A 44 -0.37 -5.70 -12.97
C VAL A 44 0.01 -4.87 -14.20
N THR A 45 0.86 -3.85 -14.05
CA THR A 45 1.32 -2.98 -15.16
C THR A 45 2.68 -3.39 -15.73
N ASP A 46 3.03 -4.68 -15.69
CA ASP A 46 4.30 -5.27 -16.17
C ASP A 46 5.59 -4.60 -15.65
N ALA A 47 5.48 -3.94 -14.50
CA ALA A 47 6.57 -3.18 -13.96
C ALA A 47 7.20 -3.99 -12.81
N HIS A 48 8.42 -4.51 -13.04
CA HIS A 48 9.15 -5.33 -12.06
C HIS A 48 9.17 -4.67 -10.66
N GLY A 49 8.28 -5.12 -9.78
CA GLY A 49 8.17 -4.65 -8.39
C GLY A 49 7.78 -3.17 -8.23
N GLY A 50 7.10 -2.86 -7.13
CA GLY A 50 6.99 -1.49 -6.64
C GLY A 50 8.24 -1.11 -5.86
N ILE A 51 8.80 0.06 -6.13
CA ILE A 51 9.87 0.62 -5.30
C ILE A 51 9.20 1.20 -4.05
N GLU A 52 9.63 0.76 -2.86
CA GLU A 52 9.11 1.22 -1.55
C GLU A 52 8.93 2.74 -1.46
N LYS A 53 9.92 3.51 -1.94
CA LYS A 53 9.86 4.97 -1.97
C LYS A 53 8.67 5.49 -2.80
N LYS A 54 8.41 4.90 -3.96
CA LYS A 54 7.29 5.30 -4.83
C LYS A 54 5.93 4.89 -4.23
N ALA A 55 5.87 3.80 -3.48
CA ALA A 55 4.67 3.39 -2.76
C ALA A 55 4.30 4.41 -1.67
N ASN A 56 5.29 4.87 -0.90
CA ASN A 56 5.11 5.95 0.08
C ASN A 56 4.69 7.27 -0.60
N GLU A 57 5.36 7.67 -1.68
CA GLU A 57 5.02 8.87 -2.43
C GLU A 57 3.59 8.81 -3.01
N PHE A 58 3.19 7.65 -3.52
CA PHE A 58 1.82 7.41 -4.00
C PHE A 58 0.80 7.63 -2.88
N ALA A 59 0.99 7.00 -1.72
CA ALA A 59 0.07 7.12 -0.59
C ALA A 59 -0.04 8.58 -0.11
N GLU A 60 1.09 9.27 0.06
CA GLU A 60 1.12 10.67 0.49
C GLU A 60 0.44 11.60 -0.51
N ASN A 61 0.74 11.45 -1.80
CA ASN A 61 0.17 12.30 -2.85
C ASN A 61 -1.34 12.07 -2.99
N PHE A 62 -1.79 10.82 -2.89
CA PHE A 62 -3.22 10.48 -2.91
C PHE A 62 -3.96 11.15 -1.74
N LEU A 63 -3.45 11.00 -0.51
CA LEU A 63 -4.07 11.59 0.68
C LEU A 63 -4.07 13.12 0.63
N LYS A 64 -2.97 13.74 0.19
CA LYS A 64 -2.89 15.20 -0.01
C LYS A 64 -3.91 15.68 -1.03
N ALA A 65 -4.05 15.00 -2.16
CA ALA A 65 -5.03 15.34 -3.19
C ALA A 65 -6.47 15.21 -2.67
N TYR A 66 -6.76 14.11 -1.97
CA TYR A 66 -8.05 13.90 -1.31
C TYR A 66 -8.33 15.03 -0.32
N LEU A 67 -7.44 15.31 0.63
CA LEU A 67 -7.65 16.35 1.65
C LEU A 67 -7.81 17.75 1.06
N ARG A 68 -7.11 18.08 -0.04
CA ARG A 68 -7.31 19.35 -0.77
C ARG A 68 -8.71 19.45 -1.34
N ARG A 69 -9.29 18.35 -1.82
CA ARG A 69 -10.63 18.30 -2.41
C ARG A 69 -11.77 18.56 -1.41
N PHE A 70 -11.55 18.31 -0.12
CA PHE A 70 -12.55 18.50 0.95
C PHE A 70 -12.28 19.73 1.83
N ARG A 71 -11.26 20.53 1.51
CA ARG A 71 -10.93 21.79 2.19
C ARG A 71 -11.30 23.04 1.38
N GLY A 72 -12.03 22.86 0.28
CA GLY A 72 -12.68 23.93 -0.49
C GLY A 72 -14.18 23.78 -0.42
#